data_AF-A0AAW1I1K4-F1
#
_entry.id   AF-A0AAW1I1K4-F1
#
_cell.length_a   1.000
_cell.length_b   1.000
_cell.length_c   1.000
_cell.angle_alpha   90.00
_cell.angle_beta   90.00
_cell.angle_gamma   90.00
#
_symmetry.space_group_name_H-M   'P 1'
#
loop_
_entity.id
_entity.type
_entity.pdbx_description
1 polymer ?
#
loop_
_entity_poly.entity_id
_entity_poly.type
_entity_poly.pdbx_seq_one_letter_code
_entity_poly.pdbx_strand_id
1 'polypeptide(L)'
;MWKSRDSAGSGQKAMNLVRIVSGLPNEKEAVYQALDEWTAWELEFPLIAAAKALKILRDRKQWLRVIHVAKWMLSKGQGTTMATYDTVLLAFDEQARIDEAGSLWNMILHTHTRSISKRLFSRMISLYDHHDMPDKIIEVFADMEELGIRPDEDTVRRIARAFEKLD
;
A
#
# COMPACT_ATOMS: atom_id res chain seq x y z
N MET A 1 -9.08 34.20 -9.26
CA MET A 1 -9.83 33.71 -8.08
C MET A 1 -9.99 32.20 -8.17
N TRP A 2 -9.05 31.42 -7.67
CA TRP A 2 -9.16 29.95 -7.63
C TRP A 2 -9.75 29.56 -6.27
N LYS A 3 -11.09 29.51 -6.18
CA LYS A 3 -11.82 29.19 -4.95
C LYS A 3 -12.12 27.69 -4.90
N SER A 4 -11.35 26.95 -4.11
CA SER A 4 -11.82 26.04 -3.04
C SER A 4 -13.23 25.41 -3.20
N ARG A 5 -13.53 24.75 -4.33
CA ARG A 5 -14.84 24.10 -4.56
C ARG A 5 -14.80 22.56 -4.69
N ASP A 6 -13.63 21.94 -4.82
CA ASP A 6 -13.54 20.51 -5.16
C ASP A 6 -13.47 19.53 -3.97
N SER A 7 -13.41 20.02 -2.73
CA SER A 7 -13.32 19.13 -1.56
C SER A 7 -14.60 18.31 -1.36
N ALA A 8 -15.77 18.91 -1.58
CA ALA A 8 -17.07 18.26 -1.48
C ALA A 8 -17.31 17.26 -2.63
N GLY A 9 -16.99 17.64 -3.87
CA GLY A 9 -17.16 16.78 -5.04
C GLY A 9 -16.30 15.51 -4.97
N SER A 10 -15.01 15.66 -4.66
CA SER A 10 -14.12 14.50 -4.49
C SER A 10 -14.49 13.64 -3.27
N GLY A 11 -15.07 14.22 -2.22
CA GLY A 11 -15.61 13.48 -1.07
C GLY A 11 -16.81 12.62 -1.44
N GLN A 12 -17.80 13.19 -2.14
CA GLN A 12 -18.97 12.45 -2.60
C GLN A 12 -18.57 11.32 -3.56
N LYS A 13 -17.63 11.60 -4.45
CA LYS A 13 -17.12 10.60 -5.41
C LYS A 13 -16.38 9.46 -4.72
N ALA A 14 -15.58 9.76 -3.70
CA ALA A 14 -14.92 8.75 -2.88
C ALA A 14 -15.94 7.85 -2.17
N MET A 15 -17.00 8.42 -1.60
CA MET A 15 -18.07 7.64 -0.95
C MET A 15 -18.84 6.77 -1.95
N ASN A 16 -19.07 7.27 -3.16
CA ASN A 16 -19.67 6.49 -4.24
C ASN A 16 -18.78 5.29 -4.63
N LEU A 17 -17.47 5.48 -4.81
CA LEU A 17 -16.52 4.39 -5.06
C LEU A 17 -16.57 3.36 -3.93
N VAL A 18 -16.43 3.81 -2.67
CA VAL A 18 -16.47 2.91 -1.49
C VAL A 18 -17.74 2.07 -1.49
N ARG A 19 -18.90 2.68 -1.77
CA ARG A 19 -20.18 1.96 -1.84
C ARG A 19 -20.18 0.92 -2.96
N ILE A 20 -19.71 1.27 -4.16
CA ILE A 20 -19.62 0.35 -5.30
C ILE A 20 -18.76 -0.85 -4.91
N VAL A 21 -17.50 -0.63 -4.54
CA VAL A 21 -16.56 -1.74 -4.31
C VAL A 21 -16.92 -2.58 -3.09
N SER A 22 -17.52 -1.99 -2.04
CA SER A 22 -17.93 -2.75 -0.85
C SER A 22 -19.01 -3.79 -1.16
N GLY A 23 -19.85 -3.55 -2.17
CA GLY A 23 -20.97 -4.43 -2.53
C GLY A 23 -20.64 -5.51 -3.57
N LEU A 24 -19.43 -5.52 -4.13
CA LEU A 24 -19.03 -6.46 -5.17
C LEU A 24 -18.55 -7.80 -4.60
N PRO A 25 -18.51 -8.88 -5.41
CA PRO A 25 -17.80 -10.10 -5.04
C PRO A 25 -16.28 -9.84 -4.89
N ASN A 26 -15.56 -10.84 -4.37
CA ASN A 26 -14.11 -10.77 -4.18
C ASN A 26 -13.30 -11.09 -5.44
N GLU A 27 -13.97 -11.36 -6.56
CA GLU A 27 -13.35 -11.57 -7.86
C GLU A 27 -12.71 -10.28 -8.37
N LYS A 28 -11.45 -10.39 -8.80
CA LYS A 28 -10.66 -9.26 -9.25
C LYS A 28 -11.32 -8.58 -10.46
N GLU A 29 -11.80 -9.38 -11.40
CA GLU A 29 -12.42 -8.96 -12.65
C GLU A 29 -13.65 -8.08 -12.39
N ALA A 30 -14.55 -8.53 -11.51
CA ALA A 30 -15.73 -7.77 -11.15
C ALA A 30 -15.39 -6.42 -10.50
N VAL A 31 -14.41 -6.39 -9.59
CA VAL A 31 -13.98 -5.15 -8.93
C VAL A 31 -13.30 -4.20 -9.92
N TYR A 32 -12.44 -4.71 -10.80
CA TYR A 32 -11.71 -3.90 -11.77
C TYR A 32 -12.63 -3.35 -12.85
N GLN A 33 -13.60 -4.13 -13.32
CA GLN A 33 -14.62 -3.65 -14.25
C GLN A 33 -15.42 -2.49 -13.64
N ALA A 34 -15.89 -2.64 -12.41
CA ALA A 34 -16.65 -1.58 -11.74
C ALA A 34 -15.82 -0.31 -11.49
N LEU A 35 -14.51 -0.47 -11.23
CA LEU A 35 -13.59 0.66 -11.09
C LEU A 35 -13.33 1.37 -12.43
N ASP A 36 -13.20 0.62 -13.52
CA ASP A 36 -13.07 1.17 -14.87
C ASP A 36 -14.33 1.93 -15.27
N GLU A 37 -15.52 1.36 -15.04
CA GLU A 37 -16.82 2.02 -15.24
C GLU A 37 -16.96 3.29 -14.39
N TRP A 38 -16.49 3.27 -13.14
CA TRP A 38 -16.49 4.44 -12.25
C TRP A 38 -15.64 5.61 -12.77
N THR A 39 -14.61 5.33 -13.59
CA THR A 39 -13.78 6.36 -14.23
C THR A 39 -14.14 6.68 -15.68
N ALA A 40 -14.99 5.89 -16.33
CA ALA A 40 -15.15 5.90 -17.78
C ALA A 40 -15.57 7.26 -18.38
N TRP A 41 -16.33 8.05 -17.63
CA TRP A 41 -16.86 9.35 -18.05
C TRP A 41 -16.09 10.54 -17.48
N GLU A 42 -14.94 10.28 -16.86
CA GLU A 42 -14.10 11.32 -16.27
C GLU A 42 -13.12 11.87 -17.29
N LEU A 43 -13.05 13.21 -17.36
CA LEU A 43 -12.08 13.89 -18.23
C LEU A 43 -10.64 13.64 -17.79
N GLU A 44 -10.42 13.58 -16.47
CA GLU A 44 -9.13 13.29 -15.84
C GLU A 44 -9.30 12.18 -14.80
N PHE A 45 -8.26 11.38 -14.59
CA PHE A 45 -8.31 10.33 -13.59
C PHE A 45 -8.63 10.93 -12.20
N PRO A 46 -9.69 10.48 -11.51
CA PRO A 46 -10.15 11.09 -10.27
C PRO A 46 -9.29 10.69 -9.05
N LEU A 47 -7.97 10.98 -9.12
CA LEU A 47 -6.94 10.54 -8.17
C LEU A 47 -7.25 10.96 -6.73
N ILE A 48 -7.70 12.19 -6.53
CA ILE A 48 -8.02 12.71 -5.19
C ILE A 48 -9.20 11.93 -4.58
N ALA A 49 -10.21 11.59 -5.38
CA ALA A 49 -11.35 10.81 -4.91
C ALA A 49 -10.94 9.36 -4.61
N ALA A 50 -10.11 8.74 -5.47
CA ALA A 50 -9.59 7.40 -5.24
C ALA A 50 -8.71 7.32 -3.97
N ALA A 51 -7.84 8.31 -3.75
CA ALA A 51 -7.03 8.40 -2.53
C ALA A 51 -7.88 8.57 -1.26
N LYS A 52 -8.92 9.40 -1.31
CA LYS A 52 -9.91 9.53 -0.21
C LYS A 52 -10.64 8.22 0.04
N ALA A 53 -11.04 7.50 -1.02
CA ALA A 53 -11.70 6.21 -0.90
C ALA A 53 -10.78 5.15 -0.26
N LEU A 54 -9.51 5.08 -0.67
CA LEU A 54 -8.52 4.21 -0.03
C LEU A 54 -8.39 4.49 1.47
N LYS A 55 -8.33 5.77 1.86
CA LYS A 55 -8.30 6.15 3.28
C LYS A 55 -9.54 5.63 4.01
N ILE A 56 -10.74 5.82 3.47
CA ILE A 56 -11.99 5.36 4.07
C ILE A 56 -12.02 3.83 4.21
N LEU A 57 -11.64 3.09 3.16
CA LEU A 57 -11.60 1.63 3.16
C LEU A 57 -10.60 1.10 4.21
N ARG A 58 -9.43 1.73 4.30
CA ARG A 58 -8.41 1.43 5.30
C ARG A 58 -8.91 1.69 6.72
N ASP A 59 -9.51 2.84 6.97
CA ASP A 59 -10.05 3.19 8.28
C ASP A 59 -11.22 2.25 8.69
N ARG A 60 -11.91 1.65 7.71
CA ARG A 60 -12.92 0.58 7.89
C ARG A 60 -12.34 -0.84 7.92
N LYS A 61 -11.01 -1.00 7.84
CA LYS A 61 -10.31 -2.29 7.76
C LYS A 61 -10.81 -3.21 6.64
N GLN A 62 -11.29 -2.65 5.54
CA GLN A 62 -11.65 -3.42 4.34
C GLN A 62 -10.40 -3.71 3.50
N TRP A 63 -9.46 -4.45 4.08
CA TRP A 63 -8.11 -4.64 3.54
C TRP A 63 -8.08 -5.22 2.14
N LEU A 64 -8.95 -6.20 1.85
CA LEU A 64 -9.07 -6.76 0.50
C LEU A 64 -9.49 -5.70 -0.54
N ARG A 65 -10.39 -4.78 -0.17
CA ARG A 65 -10.78 -3.65 -1.05
C ARG A 65 -9.68 -2.61 -1.17
N VAL A 66 -8.93 -2.35 -0.10
CA VAL A 66 -7.71 -1.53 -0.17
C VAL A 66 -6.75 -2.10 -1.20
N ILE A 67 -6.48 -3.42 -1.16
CA ILE A 67 -5.63 -4.11 -2.13
C ILE A 67 -6.17 -3.93 -3.55
N HIS A 68 -7.46 -4.21 -3.79
CA HIS A 68 -8.04 -4.11 -5.13
C HIS A 68 -7.98 -2.69 -5.70
N VAL A 69 -8.43 -1.69 -4.93
CA VAL A 69 -8.46 -0.29 -5.40
C VAL A 69 -7.04 0.23 -5.63
N ALA A 70 -6.10 -0.04 -4.71
CA ALA A 70 -4.73 0.43 -4.86
C ALA A 70 -3.99 -0.25 -6.01
N LYS A 71 -4.10 -1.58 -6.16
CA LYS A 71 -3.49 -2.30 -7.30
C LYS A 71 -4.12 -1.89 -8.63
N TRP A 72 -5.43 -1.60 -8.67
CA TRP A 72 -6.08 -1.05 -9.85
C TRP A 72 -5.52 0.33 -10.20
N MET A 73 -5.40 1.25 -9.24
CA MET A 73 -4.77 2.57 -9.46
C MET A 73 -3.36 2.43 -10.04
N LEU A 74 -2.53 1.58 -9.44
CA LEU A 74 -1.17 1.33 -9.92
C LEU A 74 -1.16 0.75 -11.35
N SER A 75 -2.10 -0.13 -11.70
CA SER A 75 -2.21 -0.70 -13.05
C SER A 75 -2.56 0.33 -14.13
N LYS A 76 -3.17 1.46 -13.75
CA LYS A 76 -3.43 2.60 -14.64
C LYS A 76 -2.28 3.61 -14.68
N GLY A 77 -1.16 3.32 -14.00
CA GLY A 77 -0.05 4.24 -13.82
C GLY A 77 -0.38 5.41 -12.89
N GLN A 78 -1.43 5.29 -12.06
CA GLN A 78 -1.94 6.37 -11.23
C GLN A 78 -1.60 6.14 -9.76
N GLY A 79 -1.28 7.23 -9.05
CA GLY A 79 -0.98 7.17 -7.62
C GLY A 79 0.25 6.31 -7.29
N THR A 80 1.24 6.21 -8.17
CA THR A 80 2.51 5.51 -7.97
C THR A 80 3.40 6.27 -6.98
N THR A 81 2.99 6.28 -5.70
CA THR A 81 3.66 7.02 -4.63
C THR A 81 4.08 6.07 -3.50
N MET A 82 5.07 6.47 -2.72
CA MET A 82 5.51 5.71 -1.54
C MET A 82 4.36 5.47 -0.53
N ALA A 83 3.41 6.42 -0.42
CA ALA A 83 2.24 6.27 0.44
C ALA A 83 1.25 5.21 -0.07
N THR A 84 1.11 5.07 -1.39
CA THR A 84 0.29 4.02 -1.99
C THR A 84 0.93 2.65 -1.80
N TYR A 85 2.25 2.54 -2.02
CA TYR A 85 2.99 1.30 -1.75
C TYR A 85 2.91 0.90 -0.28
N ASP A 86 3.11 1.84 0.65
CA ASP A 86 2.92 1.64 2.10
C ASP A 86 1.51 1.10 2.35
N THR A 87 0.48 1.73 1.79
CA THR A 87 -0.91 1.28 1.98
C THR A 87 -1.15 -0.15 1.51
N VAL A 88 -0.57 -0.56 0.38
CA VAL A 88 -0.69 -1.94 -0.14
C VAL A 88 0.06 -2.93 0.76
N LEU A 89 1.28 -2.61 1.17
CA LEU A 89 2.07 -3.47 2.07
C LEU A 89 1.37 -3.68 3.42
N LEU A 90 0.76 -2.63 4.00
CA LEU A 90 -0.06 -2.78 5.21
C LEU A 90 -1.24 -3.71 4.98
N ALA A 91 -1.93 -3.58 3.85
CA ALA A 91 -3.08 -4.40 3.56
C ALA A 91 -2.72 -5.86 3.29
N PHE A 92 -1.51 -6.13 2.75
CA PHE A 92 -0.99 -7.50 2.65
C PHE A 92 -0.64 -8.10 4.00
N ASP A 93 0.01 -7.34 4.87
CA ASP A 93 0.30 -7.74 6.25
C ASP A 93 -0.99 -8.17 6.98
N GLU A 94 -2.02 -7.30 6.94
CA GLU A 94 -3.33 -7.52 7.55
C GLU A 94 -4.16 -8.65 6.89
N GLN A 95 -3.70 -9.19 5.76
CA GLN A 95 -4.33 -10.31 5.06
C GLN A 95 -3.43 -11.56 5.04
N ALA A 96 -2.29 -11.54 5.74
CA ALA A 96 -1.28 -12.59 5.71
C ALA A 96 -0.83 -12.99 4.29
N ARG A 97 -0.77 -12.02 3.36
CA ARG A 97 -0.39 -12.23 1.94
C ARG A 97 1.09 -11.95 1.73
N ILE A 98 1.95 -12.72 2.41
CA ILE A 98 3.38 -12.43 2.55
C ILE A 98 4.14 -12.52 1.22
N ASP A 99 3.82 -13.52 0.40
CA ASP A 99 4.46 -13.70 -0.92
C ASP A 99 4.22 -12.51 -1.86
N GLU A 100 3.01 -11.93 -1.79
CA GLU A 100 2.67 -10.75 -2.57
C GLU A 100 3.32 -9.48 -2.02
N ALA A 101 3.47 -9.38 -0.69
CA ALA A 101 4.23 -8.31 -0.08
C ALA A 101 5.70 -8.35 -0.51
N GLY A 102 6.34 -9.53 -0.47
CA GLY A 102 7.71 -9.73 -0.93
C GLY A 102 7.88 -9.43 -2.42
N SER A 103 6.95 -9.88 -3.25
CA SER A 103 6.95 -9.57 -4.69
C SER A 103 6.83 -8.07 -4.97
N LEU A 104 5.94 -7.37 -4.25
CA LEU A 104 5.81 -5.91 -4.36
C LEU A 104 7.06 -5.19 -3.86
N TRP A 105 7.64 -5.64 -2.74
CA TRP A 105 8.86 -5.09 -2.18
C TRP A 105 10.03 -5.17 -3.17
N ASN A 106 10.24 -6.34 -3.76
CA ASN A 106 11.27 -6.53 -4.78
C ASN A 106 11.06 -5.59 -5.98
N MET A 107 9.83 -5.44 -6.46
CA MET A 107 9.53 -4.49 -7.53
C MET A 107 9.91 -3.05 -7.14
N ILE A 108 9.56 -2.62 -5.92
CA ILE A 108 9.89 -1.28 -5.41
C ILE A 108 11.41 -1.09 -5.34
N LEU A 109 12.14 -2.06 -4.75
CA LEU A 109 13.61 -2.06 -4.65
C LEU A 109 14.26 -1.87 -6.02
N HIS A 110 13.84 -2.60 -7.04
CA HIS A 110 14.46 -2.54 -8.37
C HIS A 110 14.08 -1.29 -9.16
N THR A 111 12.86 -0.79 -8.98
CA THR A 111 12.35 0.34 -9.78
C THR A 111 12.69 1.70 -9.17
N HIS A 112 12.82 1.78 -7.83
CA HIS A 112 12.93 3.04 -7.10
C HIS A 112 14.12 3.08 -6.13
N THR A 113 15.16 2.27 -6.34
CA THR A 113 16.26 2.01 -5.37
C THR A 113 16.77 3.25 -4.64
N ARG A 114 16.95 4.38 -5.34
CA ARG A 114 17.53 5.61 -4.76
C ARG A 114 16.56 6.50 -3.98
N SER A 115 15.26 6.18 -3.96
CA SER A 115 14.23 7.06 -3.38
C SER A 115 13.31 6.36 -2.36
N ILE A 116 13.65 5.13 -1.97
CA ILE A 116 12.85 4.37 -1.01
C ILE A 116 12.97 5.01 0.36
N SER A 117 11.82 5.34 0.94
CA SER A 117 11.78 5.99 2.26
C SER A 117 12.11 5.00 3.37
N LYS A 118 12.78 5.47 4.43
CA LYS A 118 12.96 4.75 5.70
C LYS A 118 11.67 4.07 6.18
N ARG A 119 10.54 4.76 6.06
CA ARG A 119 9.21 4.25 6.48
C ARG A 119 8.82 2.94 5.79
N LEU A 120 9.17 2.77 4.51
CA LEU A 120 8.84 1.55 3.77
C LEU A 120 9.69 0.37 4.22
N PHE A 121 10.97 0.61 4.54
CA PHE A 121 11.81 -0.40 5.18
C PHE A 121 11.25 -0.80 6.56
N SER A 122 10.93 0.18 7.41
CA SER A 122 10.30 -0.09 8.71
C SER A 122 8.99 -0.87 8.56
N ARG A 123 8.21 -0.60 7.51
CA ARG A 123 6.99 -1.37 7.19
C ARG A 123 7.28 -2.83 6.88
N MET A 124 8.26 -3.12 6.02
CA MET A 124 8.62 -4.49 5.68
C MET A 124 9.16 -5.27 6.88
N ILE A 125 10.01 -4.64 7.70
CA ILE A 125 10.51 -5.25 8.93
C ILE A 125 9.37 -5.53 9.91
N SER A 126 8.41 -4.60 10.05
CA SER A 126 7.20 -4.83 10.86
C SER A 126 6.37 -6.00 10.34
N LEU A 127 6.19 -6.09 9.03
CA LEU A 127 5.42 -7.16 8.40
C LEU A 127 6.09 -8.51 8.67
N TYR A 128 7.39 -8.66 8.41
CA TYR A 128 8.07 -9.93 8.66
C TYR A 128 8.17 -10.29 10.15
N ASP A 129 8.32 -9.32 11.05
CA ASP A 129 8.26 -9.54 12.51
C ASP A 129 6.88 -10.02 12.96
N HIS A 130 5.80 -9.47 12.39
CA HIS A 130 4.43 -9.89 12.70
C HIS A 130 4.16 -11.35 12.27
N HIS A 131 4.78 -11.81 11.19
CA HIS A 131 4.61 -13.17 10.66
C HIS A 131 5.76 -14.13 11.00
N ASP A 132 6.56 -13.80 12.02
CA ASP A 132 7.64 -14.64 12.56
C ASP A 132 8.68 -15.10 11.51
N MET A 133 9.12 -14.17 10.66
CA MET A 133 10.10 -14.42 9.60
C MET A 133 11.44 -13.70 9.86
N PRO A 134 12.26 -14.17 10.82
CA PRO A 134 13.50 -13.50 11.19
C PRO A 134 14.51 -13.42 10.04
N ASP A 135 14.64 -14.46 9.21
CA ASP A 135 15.54 -14.44 8.04
C ASP A 135 15.24 -13.26 7.10
N LYS A 136 13.95 -13.02 6.84
CA LYS A 136 13.49 -11.92 5.99
C LYS A 136 13.69 -10.54 6.62
N ILE A 137 13.69 -10.44 7.94
CA ILE A 137 14.07 -9.20 8.63
C ILE A 137 15.54 -8.89 8.39
N ILE A 138 16.42 -9.91 8.47
CA ILE A 138 17.86 -9.74 8.24
C ILE A 138 18.14 -9.33 6.78
N GLU A 139 17.47 -9.95 5.81
CA GLU A 139 17.56 -9.55 4.39
C GLU A 139 17.21 -8.06 4.19
N VAL A 140 16.07 -7.61 4.72
CA VAL A 140 15.65 -6.20 4.60
C VAL A 140 16.61 -5.25 5.35
N PHE A 141 17.18 -5.70 6.47
CA PHE A 141 18.17 -4.90 7.19
C PHE A 141 19.47 -4.75 6.40
N ALA A 142 19.96 -5.80 5.76
CA ALA A 142 21.13 -5.73 4.89
C ALA A 142 20.91 -4.71 3.74
N ASP A 143 19.73 -4.71 3.12
CA ASP A 143 19.37 -3.70 2.10
C ASP A 143 19.39 -2.27 2.68
N MET A 144 18.95 -2.07 3.93
CA MET A 144 19.03 -0.76 4.60
C MET A 144 20.47 -0.31 4.77
N GLU A 145 21.36 -1.22 5.20
CA GLU A 145 22.78 -0.92 5.40
C GLU A 145 23.47 -0.57 4.09
N GLU A 146 23.22 -1.34 3.02
CA GLU A 146 23.77 -1.08 1.68
C GLU A 146 23.36 0.30 1.15
N LEU A 147 22.12 0.72 1.43
CA LEU A 147 21.60 2.02 1.01
C LEU A 147 21.89 3.16 2.00
N GLY A 148 22.60 2.89 3.10
CA GLY A 148 22.94 3.88 4.12
C GLY A 148 21.72 4.42 4.90
N ILE A 149 20.63 3.66 4.97
CA ILE A 149 19.39 4.04 5.63
C ILE A 149 19.42 3.58 7.09
N ARG A 150 19.41 4.53 8.02
CA ARG A 150 19.44 4.21 9.45
C ARG A 150 18.05 3.79 9.98
N PRO A 151 17.91 2.63 10.64
CA PRO A 151 16.65 2.21 11.25
C PRO A 151 16.20 3.16 12.36
N ASP A 152 14.92 3.13 12.70
CA ASP A 152 14.39 3.76 13.93
C ASP A 152 14.47 2.78 15.09
N GLU A 153 14.22 3.26 16.30
CA GLU A 153 14.32 2.48 17.54
C GLU A 153 13.43 1.22 17.51
N ASP A 154 12.20 1.33 16.99
CA ASP A 154 11.30 0.18 16.88
C ASP A 154 11.85 -0.87 15.92
N THR A 155 12.36 -0.43 14.78
CA THR A 155 13.01 -1.27 13.77
C THR A 155 14.25 -1.96 14.34
N VAL A 156 15.09 -1.24 15.10
CA VAL A 156 16.28 -1.82 15.76
C VAL A 156 15.89 -2.93 16.74
N ARG A 157 14.84 -2.73 17.55
CA ARG A 157 14.37 -3.77 18.48
C ARG A 157 13.91 -5.04 17.76
N ARG A 158 13.26 -4.90 16.60
CA ARG A 158 12.83 -6.04 15.77
C ARG A 158 14.01 -6.78 15.17
N ILE A 159 14.99 -6.04 14.65
CA ILE A 159 16.22 -6.61 14.10
C ILE A 159 16.98 -7.39 15.18
N ALA A 160 17.13 -6.82 16.38
CA ALA A 160 17.80 -7.51 17.50
C ALA A 160 17.10 -8.83 17.86
N ARG A 161 15.77 -8.84 17.98
CA ARG A 161 15.00 -10.07 18.21
C ARG A 161 15.15 -11.09 17.07
N ALA A 162 15.28 -10.63 15.83
CA ALA A 162 15.49 -11.51 14.69
C ALA A 162 16.85 -12.22 14.78
N PHE A 163 17.91 -11.49 15.14
CA PHE A 163 19.23 -12.10 15.40
C PHE A 163 19.18 -13.11 16.54
N GLU A 164 18.54 -12.76 17.68
CA GLU A 164 18.39 -13.68 18.83
C GLU A 164 17.65 -14.99 18.49
N LYS A 165 16.77 -14.98 17.48
CA LYS A 165 16.02 -16.19 17.05
C LYS A 165 16.81 -17.09 16.11
N LEU A 166 17.86 -16.56 15.47
CA LEU A 166 18.66 -17.27 14.47
C LEU A 166 19.98 -17.80 15.05
N ASP A 167 20.37 -17.34 16.24
CA ASP A 167 21.45 -17.89 17.07
C ASP A 167 21.03 -19.19 17.78
#